data_AF-A0A7X3NUA0-F1
#
_entry.id   AF-A0A7X3NUA0-F1
#
_cell.length_a   1.000
_cell.length_b   1.000
_cell.length_c   1.000
_cell.angle_alpha   90.00
_cell.angle_beta   90.00
_cell.angle_gamma   90.00
#
_symmetry.space_group_name_H-M   'P 1'
#
loop_
_entity.id
_entity.type
_entity.pdbx_description
1 polymer ?
#
loop_
_entity_poly.entity_id
_entity_poly.type
_entity_poly.pdbx_seq_one_letter_code
_entity_poly.pdbx_strand_id
1 'polypeptide(L)'
;APPEYGAVPVIIEVFRDVDYSGQRSVIMRDISSVFDIGMNDTITSIRIQRGPIFPFSGFHVIFYEHVNFEGRRLNLSLNSREFQLGLRNLRSLPHSQSFSDIISSIKIVPLGVFRVLIVVGDNMTSEPAVLESLTTIEGLEFQFTTVHINDNPENRGDPNNAIKLSSVTLSNYDIIWFTWFATGHDGEYFVEDADQAIQEFVRKGGVVWASAMDNNITPPDGVHTSEPQWRGDWLPVNRHPIRVINSNDCNVNVTDDGQKTGMFTWPHKINVDTLITDDHWVTDDRSYRKLATREDNGDAVSVQLQWGEGYYVAFAVDTRDAHRTTIAKPLIENALCYLANLAWQTSPRQPLKGRYRTALSDEEIFR
;
A
#
# COMPACT_ATOMS: atom_id res chain seq x y z
N ALA A 1 2.02 6.72 -23.78
CA ALA A 1 0.70 7.10 -23.24
C ALA A 1 0.82 8.48 -22.59
N PRO A 2 -0.21 9.35 -22.63
CA PRO A 2 -0.23 10.52 -21.78
C PRO A 2 -0.11 10.09 -20.30
N PRO A 3 0.40 10.92 -19.39
CA PRO A 3 0.49 10.55 -17.99
C PRO A 3 -0.91 10.24 -17.46
N GLU A 4 -1.13 9.03 -16.94
CA GLU A 4 -2.24 8.81 -16.04
C GLU A 4 -1.97 9.63 -14.79
N TYR A 5 -2.60 10.80 -14.70
CA TYR A 5 -2.41 11.71 -13.57
C TYR A 5 -3.07 11.18 -12.28
N GLY A 6 -3.82 10.08 -12.36
CA GLY A 6 -4.55 9.50 -11.24
C GLY A 6 -5.43 10.55 -10.55
N ALA A 7 -5.60 10.37 -9.26
CA ALA A 7 -6.25 11.33 -8.38
C ALA A 7 -5.33 12.53 -8.09
N VAL A 8 -5.83 13.76 -8.26
CA VAL A 8 -5.09 14.97 -7.90
C VAL A 8 -5.80 15.65 -6.72
N PRO A 9 -5.39 15.37 -5.46
CA PRO A 9 -6.00 15.99 -4.28
C PRO A 9 -5.59 17.44 -4.15
N VAL A 10 -4.35 17.75 -4.52
CA VAL A 10 -3.71 19.04 -4.38
C VAL A 10 -2.82 19.32 -5.57
N ILE A 11 -2.61 20.60 -5.82
CA ILE A 11 -1.61 21.08 -6.76
C ILE A 11 -0.61 21.89 -5.94
N ILE A 12 0.64 21.46 -5.94
CA ILE A 12 1.73 22.11 -5.22
C ILE A 12 2.61 22.77 -6.26
N GLU A 13 2.79 24.08 -6.16
CA GLU A 13 3.78 24.83 -6.92
C GLU A 13 4.96 25.15 -6.01
N VAL A 14 6.16 24.77 -6.43
CA VAL A 14 7.41 25.09 -5.75
C VAL A 14 8.25 26.01 -6.61
N PHE A 15 8.94 26.95 -5.97
CA PHE A 15 9.67 28.03 -6.63
C PHE A 15 11.07 28.16 -6.06
N ARG A 16 12.04 28.41 -6.95
CA ARG A 16 13.44 28.57 -6.55
C ARG A 16 13.67 29.81 -5.68
N ASP A 17 12.97 30.91 -5.98
CA ASP A 17 13.17 32.18 -5.30
C ASP A 17 12.00 32.52 -4.37
N VAL A 18 12.15 33.57 -3.58
CA VAL A 18 11.09 34.14 -2.73
C VAL A 18 9.95 34.71 -3.57
N ASP A 19 8.80 34.93 -2.92
CA ASP A 19 7.60 35.57 -3.49
C ASP A 19 7.10 34.90 -4.79
N TYR A 20 7.31 33.58 -4.89
CA TYR A 20 6.81 32.74 -6.00
C TYR A 20 7.44 33.11 -7.35
N SER A 21 8.75 33.37 -7.33
CA SER A 21 9.53 33.75 -8.51
C SER A 21 10.63 32.73 -8.83
N GLY A 22 11.33 32.95 -9.96
CA GLY A 22 12.37 32.03 -10.43
C GLY A 22 11.81 30.78 -11.14
N GLN A 23 12.62 29.72 -11.17
CA GLN A 23 12.21 28.42 -11.72
C GLN A 23 11.01 27.87 -10.92
N ARG A 24 9.98 27.38 -11.64
CA ARG A 24 8.76 26.80 -11.06
C ARG A 24 8.61 25.34 -11.46
N SER A 25 8.24 24.49 -10.51
CA SER A 25 7.80 23.12 -10.76
C SER A 25 6.42 22.87 -10.14
N VAL A 26 5.61 22.02 -10.78
CA VAL A 26 4.26 21.65 -10.33
C VAL A 26 4.26 20.18 -9.92
N ILE A 27 3.79 19.90 -8.71
CA ILE A 27 3.77 18.58 -8.10
C ILE A 27 2.32 18.21 -7.78
N MET A 28 1.93 17.00 -8.16
CA MET A 28 0.56 16.47 -8.02
C MET A 28 0.52 15.08 -7.39
N ARG A 29 1.69 14.50 -7.09
CA ARG A 29 1.89 13.17 -6.48
C ARG A 29 3.11 13.21 -5.59
N ASP A 30 3.30 12.15 -4.81
CA ASP A 30 4.54 11.92 -4.09
C ASP A 30 5.76 12.05 -5.01
N ILE A 31 6.80 12.68 -4.50
CA ILE A 31 8.12 12.81 -5.14
C ILE A 31 9.15 12.32 -4.14
N SER A 32 9.66 11.11 -4.34
CA SER A 32 10.73 10.55 -3.49
C SER A 32 12.07 11.25 -3.72
N SER A 33 12.25 11.94 -4.86
CA SER A 33 13.47 12.67 -5.17
C SER A 33 13.15 13.90 -6.01
N VAL A 34 13.30 15.11 -5.46
CA VAL A 34 13.05 16.34 -6.24
C VAL A 34 14.18 16.64 -7.25
N PHE A 35 15.25 15.83 -7.27
CA PHE A 35 16.20 15.82 -8.38
C PHE A 35 15.48 15.52 -9.70
N ASP A 36 14.45 14.67 -9.68
CA ASP A 36 13.65 14.28 -10.85
C ASP A 36 12.90 15.46 -11.48
N ILE A 37 12.72 16.54 -10.72
CA ILE A 37 12.07 17.79 -11.17
C ILE A 37 13.04 18.98 -11.21
N GLY A 38 14.35 18.74 -11.02
CA GLY A 38 15.40 19.76 -11.09
C GLY A 38 15.34 20.84 -10.01
N MET A 39 14.82 20.51 -8.82
CA MET A 39 14.56 21.48 -7.73
C MET A 39 15.25 21.14 -6.39
N ASN A 40 16.13 20.14 -6.35
CA ASN A 40 16.79 19.71 -5.11
C ASN A 40 17.55 20.84 -4.42
N ASP A 41 17.29 21.02 -3.12
CA ASP A 41 17.95 22.01 -2.27
C ASP A 41 17.91 23.44 -2.84
N THR A 42 16.86 23.77 -3.59
CA THR A 42 16.68 25.12 -4.17
C THR A 42 15.31 25.74 -3.91
N ILE A 43 14.40 25.01 -3.27
CA ILE A 43 13.03 25.50 -3.06
C ILE A 43 13.02 26.54 -1.93
N THR A 44 12.56 27.75 -2.23
CA THR A 44 12.49 28.87 -1.28
C THR A 44 11.06 29.39 -1.04
N SER A 45 10.12 29.15 -1.97
CA SER A 45 8.70 29.48 -1.75
C SER A 45 7.75 28.43 -2.33
N ILE A 46 6.56 28.32 -1.72
CA ILE A 46 5.61 27.22 -1.96
C ILE A 46 4.19 27.77 -2.03
N ARG A 47 3.41 27.33 -3.03
CA ARG A 47 1.94 27.44 -3.02
C ARG A 47 1.33 26.06 -3.05
N ILE A 48 0.31 25.85 -2.23
CA ILE A 48 -0.51 24.65 -2.26
C ILE A 48 -1.94 25.09 -2.47
N GLN A 49 -2.63 24.49 -3.42
CA GLN A 49 -4.03 24.73 -3.66
C GLN A 49 -4.77 23.41 -3.82
N ARG A 50 -6.09 23.46 -3.67
CA ARG A 50 -6.94 22.29 -3.88
C ARG A 50 -6.80 21.79 -5.32
N GLY A 51 -6.67 20.48 -5.46
CA GLY A 51 -6.84 19.80 -6.73
C GLY A 51 -8.32 19.51 -7.01
N PRO A 52 -8.63 18.98 -8.20
CA PRO A 52 -10.00 18.62 -8.59
C PRO A 52 -10.67 17.64 -7.63
N ILE A 53 -9.90 16.77 -6.95
CA ILE A 53 -10.43 15.77 -6.02
C ILE A 53 -9.91 16.01 -4.60
N PHE A 54 -10.19 17.20 -4.07
CA PHE A 54 -9.85 17.55 -2.71
C PHE A 54 -10.71 16.78 -1.68
N PRO A 55 -10.11 16.04 -0.74
CA PRO A 55 -10.86 15.35 0.32
C PRO A 55 -11.54 16.33 1.29
N PHE A 56 -12.75 15.99 1.77
CA PHE A 56 -13.51 16.84 2.70
C PHE A 56 -12.85 16.97 4.08
N SER A 57 -12.10 15.96 4.48
CA SER A 57 -11.29 15.90 5.68
C SER A 57 -10.05 16.80 5.59
N GLY A 58 -9.62 17.21 4.39
CA GLY A 58 -8.37 17.94 4.16
C GLY A 58 -7.21 17.01 3.76
N PHE A 59 -6.00 17.56 3.68
CA PHE A 59 -4.80 16.78 3.34
C PHE A 59 -3.60 17.28 4.15
N HIS A 60 -2.56 16.45 4.18
CA HIS A 60 -1.22 16.85 4.61
C HIS A 60 -0.24 16.75 3.44
N VAL A 61 0.60 17.77 3.27
CA VAL A 61 1.81 17.68 2.44
C VAL A 61 2.99 17.78 3.38
N ILE A 62 3.86 16.79 3.31
CA ILE A 62 5.03 16.67 4.14
C ILE A 62 6.26 16.86 3.25
N PHE A 63 7.02 17.91 3.52
CA PHE A 63 8.30 18.17 2.87
C PHE A 63 9.42 17.62 3.72
N TYR A 64 10.38 16.96 3.08
CA TYR A 64 11.48 16.26 3.75
C TYR A 64 12.83 16.83 3.34
N GLU A 65 13.75 16.83 4.30
CA GLU A 65 15.12 17.30 4.13
C GLU A 65 15.97 16.36 3.25
N HIS A 66 15.63 15.07 3.21
CA HIS A 66 16.35 14.09 2.42
C HIS A 66 15.42 13.41 1.40
N VAL A 67 16.04 12.75 0.41
CA VAL A 67 15.31 11.89 -0.53
C VAL A 67 14.62 10.74 0.21
N ASN A 68 13.67 10.09 -0.45
CA ASN A 68 12.93 8.93 0.04
C ASN A 68 12.19 9.20 1.36
N PHE A 69 11.71 10.42 1.58
CA PHE A 69 10.89 10.82 2.72
C PHE A 69 11.62 10.73 4.07
N GLU A 70 12.90 11.07 4.08
CA GLU A 70 13.76 10.99 5.27
C GLU A 70 14.20 12.37 5.81
N GLY A 71 14.80 12.35 7.00
CA GLY A 71 15.34 13.54 7.65
C GLY A 71 14.30 14.34 8.42
N ARG A 72 14.57 15.65 8.62
CA ARG A 72 13.57 16.55 9.21
C ARG A 72 12.36 16.66 8.29
N ARG A 73 11.23 17.10 8.84
CA ARG A 73 9.98 17.30 8.11
C ARG A 73 9.32 18.64 8.38
N LEU A 74 8.72 19.22 7.34
CA LEU A 74 7.81 20.36 7.41
C LEU A 74 6.41 19.90 6.97
N ASN A 75 5.44 19.97 7.88
CA ASN A 75 4.06 19.59 7.62
C ASN A 75 3.24 20.83 7.26
N LEU A 76 2.67 20.85 6.05
CA LEU A 76 1.72 21.87 5.61
C LEU A 76 0.37 21.20 5.34
N SER A 77 -0.71 21.80 5.85
CA SER A 77 -2.05 21.23 5.74
C SER A 77 -3.00 22.27 5.17
N LEU A 78 -3.99 21.84 4.38
CA LEU A 78 -5.20 22.62 4.17
C LEU A 78 -6.38 21.86 4.76
N ASN A 79 -7.14 22.54 5.60
CA ASN A 79 -8.40 22.02 6.09
C ASN A 79 -9.53 22.23 5.06
N SER A 80 -10.71 21.69 5.37
CA SER A 80 -11.91 21.71 4.54
C SER A 80 -12.43 23.11 4.15
N ARG A 81 -11.96 24.18 4.81
CA ARG A 81 -12.34 25.59 4.54
C ARG A 81 -11.27 26.39 3.81
N GLU A 82 -10.02 25.93 3.78
CA GLU A 82 -8.91 26.64 3.15
C GLU A 82 -8.72 26.19 1.70
N PHE A 83 -8.73 27.14 0.75
CA PHE A 83 -8.57 26.85 -0.67
C PHE A 83 -7.12 26.85 -1.15
N GLN A 84 -6.27 27.60 -0.44
CA GLN A 84 -4.87 27.76 -0.76
C GLN A 84 -4.05 28.05 0.50
N LEU A 85 -2.81 27.61 0.51
CA LEU A 85 -1.77 27.94 1.48
C LEU A 85 -0.54 28.40 0.70
N GLY A 86 0.11 29.45 1.18
CA GLY A 86 1.27 30.00 0.50
C GLY A 86 2.34 30.45 1.50
N LEU A 87 3.56 29.96 1.30
CA LEU A 87 4.76 30.41 2.00
C LEU A 87 5.63 31.17 1.01
N ARG A 88 5.61 32.50 1.11
CA ARG A 88 6.39 33.41 0.24
C ARG A 88 7.89 33.30 0.45
N ASN A 89 8.33 32.89 1.63
CA ASN A 89 9.73 32.73 1.96
C ASN A 89 9.88 31.70 3.08
N LEU A 90 10.44 30.52 2.79
CA LEU A 90 10.64 29.48 3.79
C LEU A 90 11.64 29.87 4.89
N ARG A 91 12.49 30.87 4.64
CA ARG A 91 13.42 31.42 5.66
C ARG A 91 12.71 32.27 6.71
N SER A 92 11.45 32.69 6.45
CA SER A 92 10.66 33.43 7.43
C SER A 92 9.97 32.51 8.45
N LEU A 93 10.04 31.18 8.25
CA LEU A 93 9.61 30.23 9.27
C LEU A 93 10.58 30.33 10.48
N PRO A 94 10.13 29.97 11.70
CA PRO A 94 11.03 29.88 12.86
C PRO A 94 12.28 29.08 12.51
N HIS A 95 13.45 29.43 13.07
CA HIS A 95 14.72 28.78 12.70
C HIS A 95 14.70 27.25 12.89
N SER A 96 13.91 26.74 13.86
CA SER A 96 13.68 25.31 14.06
C SER A 96 12.83 24.63 12.97
N GLN A 97 12.24 25.41 12.06
CA GLN A 97 11.37 25.00 10.95
C GLN A 97 11.86 25.56 9.60
N SER A 98 13.03 26.21 9.56
CA SER A 98 13.58 26.73 8.29
C SER A 98 13.84 25.57 7.35
N PHE A 99 13.17 25.61 6.20
CA PHE A 99 13.16 24.54 5.20
C PHE A 99 13.53 25.05 3.79
N SER A 100 14.04 26.28 3.73
CA SER A 100 14.56 26.87 2.48
C SER A 100 15.78 26.09 2.02
N ASP A 101 15.83 25.78 0.73
CA ASP A 101 17.01 25.23 0.07
C ASP A 101 17.51 23.89 0.65
N ILE A 102 16.62 23.11 1.29
CA ILE A 102 16.94 21.78 1.83
C ILE A 102 15.89 20.72 1.50
N ILE A 103 14.84 21.06 0.74
CA ILE A 103 13.78 20.11 0.39
C ILE A 103 14.30 19.14 -0.66
N SER A 104 14.23 17.84 -0.33
CA SER A 104 14.71 16.74 -1.17
C SER A 104 13.61 15.72 -1.55
N SER A 105 12.52 15.63 -0.77
CA SER A 105 11.36 14.80 -1.13
C SER A 105 10.05 15.32 -0.54
N ILE A 106 8.91 14.90 -1.10
CA ILE A 106 7.59 15.45 -0.81
C ILE A 106 6.56 14.31 -0.80
N LYS A 107 5.87 14.14 0.33
CA LYS A 107 4.77 13.18 0.52
C LYS A 107 3.43 13.93 0.52
N ILE A 108 2.46 13.44 -0.24
CA ILE A 108 1.09 13.94 -0.27
C ILE A 108 0.20 12.88 0.40
N VAL A 109 -0.34 13.22 1.57
CA VAL A 109 -1.16 12.31 2.38
C VAL A 109 -2.60 12.81 2.35
N PRO A 110 -3.49 12.18 1.57
CA PRO A 110 -4.90 12.48 1.60
C PRO A 110 -5.53 11.98 2.91
N LEU A 111 -6.28 12.81 3.62
CA LEU A 111 -6.97 12.36 4.82
C LEU A 111 -8.20 11.54 4.43
N GLY A 112 -8.38 10.38 5.04
CA GLY A 112 -9.48 9.47 4.73
C GLY A 112 -9.66 8.40 5.79
N VAL A 113 -10.84 7.77 5.76
CA VAL A 113 -11.16 6.59 6.56
C VAL A 113 -11.12 5.38 5.63
N PHE A 114 -10.32 4.39 5.98
CA PHE A 114 -10.10 3.18 5.17
C PHE A 114 -10.60 1.96 5.93
N ARG A 115 -11.41 1.15 5.25
CA ARG A 115 -11.88 -0.13 5.78
C ARG A 115 -10.95 -1.24 5.34
N VAL A 116 -10.40 -1.97 6.29
CA VAL A 116 -9.42 -3.04 6.08
C VAL A 116 -10.04 -4.36 6.54
N LEU A 117 -10.13 -5.33 5.63
CA LEU A 117 -10.45 -6.71 5.96
C LEU A 117 -9.15 -7.45 6.24
N ILE A 118 -8.93 -7.88 7.47
CA ILE A 118 -7.81 -8.73 7.85
C ILE A 118 -8.27 -10.18 7.69
N VAL A 119 -7.59 -10.94 6.85
CA VAL A 119 -7.91 -12.34 6.58
C VAL A 119 -6.82 -13.21 7.17
N VAL A 120 -7.20 -14.08 8.11
CA VAL A 120 -6.32 -14.98 8.83
C VAL A 120 -6.61 -16.42 8.40
N GLY A 121 -5.62 -17.07 7.78
CA GLY A 121 -5.65 -18.50 7.48
C GLY A 121 -4.75 -19.33 8.40
N ASP A 122 -3.72 -18.72 8.99
CA ASP A 122 -2.86 -19.36 9.99
C ASP A 122 -2.82 -18.50 11.27
N ASN A 123 -3.20 -19.07 12.41
CA ASN A 123 -3.29 -18.35 13.69
C ASN A 123 -1.94 -18.14 14.40
N MET A 124 -0.83 -18.61 13.83
CA MET A 124 0.50 -18.32 14.38
C MET A 124 0.90 -16.85 14.19
N THR A 125 0.35 -16.17 13.19
CA THR A 125 0.64 -14.76 12.94
C THR A 125 0.10 -13.85 14.03
N SER A 126 0.89 -12.82 14.38
CA SER A 126 0.44 -11.73 15.27
C SER A 126 0.10 -10.44 14.53
N GLU A 127 0.03 -10.46 13.18
CA GLU A 127 -0.35 -9.30 12.36
C GLU A 127 -1.71 -8.67 12.72
N PRO A 128 -2.79 -9.44 13.02
CA PRO A 128 -4.09 -8.85 13.33
C PRO A 128 -4.02 -7.89 14.53
N ALA A 129 -3.34 -8.29 15.61
CA ALA A 129 -3.19 -7.46 16.79
C ALA A 129 -2.37 -6.18 16.53
N VAL A 130 -1.37 -6.25 15.65
CA VAL A 130 -0.62 -5.07 15.21
C VAL A 130 -1.57 -4.14 14.44
N LEU A 131 -2.22 -4.64 13.39
CA LEU A 131 -3.11 -3.86 12.53
C LEU A 131 -4.25 -3.21 13.32
N GLU A 132 -4.96 -3.96 14.16
CA GLU A 132 -6.08 -3.44 14.95
C GLU A 132 -5.67 -2.33 15.94
N SER A 133 -4.39 -2.27 16.33
CA SER A 133 -3.86 -1.19 17.15
C SER A 133 -3.62 0.11 16.36
N LEU A 134 -3.55 0.03 15.03
CA LEU A 134 -3.20 1.13 14.12
C LEU A 134 -4.44 1.89 13.64
N THR A 135 -5.24 2.41 14.57
CA THR A 135 -6.50 3.11 14.22
C THR A 135 -6.28 4.47 13.59
N THR A 136 -5.12 5.11 13.81
CA THR A 136 -4.73 6.34 13.12
C THR A 136 -3.21 6.41 12.92
N ILE A 137 -2.77 6.70 11.69
CA ILE A 137 -1.34 6.92 11.36
C ILE A 137 -1.22 8.12 10.41
N GLU A 138 -0.47 9.15 10.79
CA GLU A 138 -0.21 10.34 9.95
C GLU A 138 -1.50 10.99 9.37
N GLY A 139 -2.59 10.93 10.12
CA GLY A 139 -3.91 11.46 9.73
C GLY A 139 -4.79 10.49 8.92
N LEU A 140 -4.28 9.34 8.52
CA LEU A 140 -5.08 8.25 7.95
C LEU A 140 -5.81 7.52 9.07
N GLU A 141 -7.12 7.31 8.93
CA GLU A 141 -7.94 6.57 9.89
C GLU A 141 -8.27 5.18 9.34
N PHE A 142 -8.21 4.16 10.20
CA PHE A 142 -8.43 2.77 9.81
C PHE A 142 -9.54 2.11 10.62
N GLN A 143 -10.39 1.36 9.93
CA GLN A 143 -11.45 0.53 10.51
C GLN A 143 -11.18 -0.91 10.09
N PHE A 144 -10.92 -1.77 11.07
CA PHE A 144 -10.56 -3.15 10.83
C PHE A 144 -11.75 -4.09 11.01
N THR A 145 -11.76 -5.17 10.24
CA THR A 145 -12.59 -6.35 10.50
C THR A 145 -11.71 -7.55 10.26
N THR A 146 -11.59 -8.41 11.28
CA THR A 146 -10.78 -9.62 11.20
C THR A 146 -11.68 -10.83 10.97
N VAL A 147 -11.30 -11.69 10.02
CA VAL A 147 -11.98 -12.94 9.74
C VAL A 147 -10.97 -14.07 9.72
N HIS A 148 -11.34 -15.21 10.31
CA HIS A 148 -10.60 -16.47 10.19
C HIS A 148 -11.25 -17.28 9.06
N ILE A 149 -10.45 -17.91 8.21
CA ILE A 149 -10.98 -18.63 7.03
C ILE A 149 -10.54 -20.09 6.93
N ASN A 150 -9.68 -20.53 7.85
CA ASN A 150 -9.23 -21.91 7.97
C ASN A 150 -9.85 -22.53 9.23
N ASP A 151 -10.69 -23.55 9.05
CA ASP A 151 -11.35 -24.27 10.13
C ASP A 151 -10.57 -25.50 10.60
N ASN A 152 -9.43 -25.85 9.99
CA ASN A 152 -8.65 -27.02 10.35
C ASN A 152 -7.67 -26.72 11.50
N PRO A 153 -7.93 -27.18 12.75
CA PRO A 153 -7.04 -26.93 13.88
C PRO A 153 -5.67 -27.61 13.76
N GLU A 154 -5.57 -28.72 13.01
CA GLU A 154 -4.30 -29.42 12.78
C GLU A 154 -3.40 -28.64 11.81
N ASN A 155 -3.99 -27.74 11.03
CA ASN A 155 -3.32 -26.82 10.12
C ASN A 155 -3.45 -25.37 10.63
N ARG A 156 -3.32 -25.16 11.94
CA ARG A 156 -3.29 -23.84 12.59
C ARG A 156 -4.56 -22.98 12.43
N GLY A 157 -5.68 -23.56 11.99
CA GLY A 157 -6.96 -22.90 11.83
C GLY A 157 -7.71 -22.65 13.15
N ASP A 158 -8.85 -21.96 13.05
CA ASP A 158 -9.79 -21.71 14.16
C ASP A 158 -11.17 -22.32 13.84
N PRO A 159 -11.43 -23.59 14.19
CA PRO A 159 -12.69 -24.26 13.87
C PRO A 159 -13.94 -23.59 14.45
N ASN A 160 -13.80 -22.75 15.48
CA ASN A 160 -14.95 -22.14 16.15
C ASN A 160 -15.36 -20.81 15.51
N ASN A 161 -14.42 -20.12 14.87
CA ASN A 161 -14.64 -18.77 14.32
C ASN A 161 -14.43 -18.69 12.80
N ALA A 162 -13.92 -19.76 12.18
CA ALA A 162 -13.69 -19.79 10.74
C ALA A 162 -14.98 -19.60 9.94
N ILE A 163 -14.90 -18.77 8.91
CA ILE A 163 -15.97 -18.51 7.96
C ILE A 163 -15.46 -18.71 6.54
N LYS A 164 -16.39 -18.95 5.62
CA LYS A 164 -16.12 -18.89 4.19
C LYS A 164 -15.85 -17.44 3.77
N LEU A 165 -14.74 -17.16 3.09
CA LEU A 165 -14.43 -15.79 2.65
C LEU A 165 -15.48 -15.27 1.66
N SER A 166 -16.09 -16.16 0.87
CA SER A 166 -17.22 -15.83 -0.02
C SER A 166 -18.47 -15.31 0.70
N SER A 167 -18.59 -15.52 2.01
CA SER A 167 -19.67 -14.95 2.83
C SER A 167 -19.47 -13.47 3.16
N VAL A 168 -18.26 -12.94 2.93
CA VAL A 168 -17.91 -11.54 3.18
C VAL A 168 -18.15 -10.71 1.92
N THR A 169 -18.93 -9.64 2.04
CA THR A 169 -19.10 -8.65 0.96
C THR A 169 -17.84 -7.79 0.82
N LEU A 170 -16.90 -8.23 -0.01
CA LEU A 170 -15.58 -7.57 -0.19
C LEU A 170 -15.68 -6.09 -0.61
N SER A 171 -16.73 -5.68 -1.32
CA SER A 171 -16.96 -4.28 -1.71
C SER A 171 -17.22 -3.33 -0.52
N ASN A 172 -17.38 -3.85 0.69
CA ASN A 172 -17.48 -3.04 1.90
C ASN A 172 -16.11 -2.52 2.39
N TYR A 173 -15.01 -3.01 1.81
CA TYR A 173 -13.65 -2.69 2.21
C TYR A 173 -12.91 -1.90 1.12
N ASP A 174 -11.85 -1.22 1.54
CA ASP A 174 -10.89 -0.54 0.67
C ASP A 174 -9.66 -1.41 0.44
N ILE A 175 -9.26 -2.13 1.49
CA ILE A 175 -8.06 -2.97 1.53
C ILE A 175 -8.43 -4.36 2.06
N ILE A 176 -7.90 -5.41 1.43
CA ILE A 176 -7.86 -6.76 1.98
C ILE A 176 -6.40 -7.06 2.37
N TRP A 177 -6.19 -7.55 3.58
CA TRP A 177 -4.88 -7.88 4.11
C TRP A 177 -4.84 -9.38 4.42
N PHE A 178 -4.17 -10.14 3.55
CA PHE A 178 -3.83 -11.54 3.85
C PHE A 178 -2.61 -11.56 4.75
N THR A 179 -2.81 -12.03 5.99
CA THR A 179 -1.70 -12.27 6.92
C THR A 179 -0.85 -13.45 6.46
N TRP A 180 0.26 -13.70 7.16
CA TRP A 180 1.14 -14.85 6.90
C TRP A 180 0.35 -16.15 6.63
N PHE A 181 0.62 -16.74 5.46
CA PHE A 181 0.01 -17.97 4.92
C PHE A 181 -1.52 -18.00 4.88
N ALA A 182 -2.17 -16.83 4.86
CA ALA A 182 -3.62 -16.76 4.95
C ALA A 182 -4.35 -17.40 3.75
N THR A 183 -3.72 -17.52 2.58
CA THR A 183 -4.38 -18.10 1.40
C THR A 183 -4.28 -19.62 1.32
N GLY A 184 -3.38 -20.22 2.07
CA GLY A 184 -3.14 -21.67 2.08
C GLY A 184 -1.86 -22.02 2.82
N HIS A 185 -1.85 -23.21 3.42
CA HIS A 185 -0.72 -23.76 4.16
C HIS A 185 -0.82 -25.30 4.21
N ASP A 186 0.32 -26.00 4.25
CA ASP A 186 0.42 -27.44 4.52
C ASP A 186 -0.59 -28.31 3.76
N GLY A 187 -0.65 -28.12 2.45
CA GLY A 187 -1.47 -28.91 1.54
C GLY A 187 -2.88 -28.37 1.30
N GLU A 188 -3.31 -27.33 2.01
CA GLU A 188 -4.68 -26.81 1.92
C GLU A 188 -4.76 -25.40 1.33
N TYR A 189 -5.79 -25.14 0.53
CA TYR A 189 -6.04 -23.83 -0.08
C TYR A 189 -7.31 -23.21 0.50
N PHE A 190 -7.18 -22.11 1.24
CA PHE A 190 -8.26 -21.57 2.07
C PHE A 190 -9.19 -20.59 1.36
N VAL A 191 -8.78 -20.04 0.22
CA VAL A 191 -9.51 -18.96 -0.48
C VAL A 191 -10.19 -19.40 -1.78
N GLU A 192 -10.28 -20.70 -2.04
CA GLU A 192 -10.90 -21.26 -3.25
C GLU A 192 -12.31 -20.74 -3.51
N ASP A 193 -13.09 -20.55 -2.45
CA ASP A 193 -14.46 -20.07 -2.53
C ASP A 193 -14.58 -18.58 -2.93
N ALA A 194 -13.47 -17.83 -2.87
CA ALA A 194 -13.43 -16.39 -3.06
C ALA A 194 -12.48 -15.91 -4.17
N ASP A 195 -11.76 -16.79 -4.87
CA ASP A 195 -10.76 -16.43 -5.91
C ASP A 195 -11.26 -15.36 -6.89
N GLN A 196 -12.40 -15.63 -7.53
CA GLN A 196 -12.99 -14.70 -8.50
C GLN A 196 -13.47 -13.40 -7.86
N ALA A 197 -13.97 -13.46 -6.61
CA ALA A 197 -14.43 -12.28 -5.89
C ALA A 197 -13.25 -11.36 -5.53
N ILE A 198 -12.09 -11.93 -5.16
CA ILE A 198 -10.85 -11.19 -4.89
C ILE A 198 -10.34 -10.52 -6.18
N GLN A 199 -10.26 -11.27 -7.28
CA GLN A 199 -9.87 -10.71 -8.57
C GLN A 199 -10.79 -9.56 -9.00
N GLU A 200 -12.10 -9.71 -8.81
CA GLU A 200 -13.08 -8.68 -9.14
C GLU A 200 -13.02 -7.46 -8.21
N PHE A 201 -12.74 -7.68 -6.92
CA PHE A 201 -12.51 -6.61 -5.95
C PHE A 201 -11.34 -5.73 -6.38
N VAL A 202 -10.19 -6.34 -6.70
CA VAL A 202 -9.01 -5.59 -7.18
C VAL A 202 -9.28 -4.94 -8.53
N ARG A 203 -9.91 -5.66 -9.47
CA ARG A 203 -10.25 -5.10 -10.79
C ARG A 203 -11.08 -3.83 -10.69
N LYS A 204 -11.97 -3.73 -9.70
CA LYS A 204 -12.85 -2.58 -9.42
C LYS A 204 -12.19 -1.47 -8.59
N GLY A 205 -10.91 -1.60 -8.24
CA GLY A 205 -10.17 -0.56 -7.52
C GLY A 205 -9.82 -0.88 -6.07
N GLY A 206 -10.16 -2.07 -5.57
CA GLY A 206 -9.70 -2.54 -4.26
C GLY A 206 -8.19 -2.80 -4.24
N VAL A 207 -7.60 -2.78 -3.05
CA VAL A 207 -6.17 -3.06 -2.86
C VAL A 207 -5.99 -4.31 -2.00
N VAL A 208 -5.14 -5.23 -2.42
CA VAL A 208 -4.81 -6.45 -1.67
C VAL A 208 -3.36 -6.38 -1.21
N TRP A 209 -3.14 -6.67 0.07
CA TRP A 209 -1.85 -7.03 0.63
C TRP A 209 -1.75 -8.54 0.83
N ALA A 210 -0.56 -9.07 0.58
CA ALA A 210 -0.16 -10.43 0.90
C ALA A 210 1.17 -10.41 1.66
N SER A 211 1.15 -10.87 2.92
CA SER A 211 2.37 -11.30 3.62
C SER A 211 2.91 -12.59 2.96
N ALA A 212 3.94 -13.22 3.53
CA ALA A 212 4.46 -14.46 2.93
C ALA A 212 3.37 -15.51 2.72
N MET A 213 3.56 -16.35 1.70
CA MET A 213 2.61 -17.36 1.23
C MET A 213 3.30 -18.71 1.17
N ASP A 214 2.58 -19.79 1.46
CA ASP A 214 3.18 -21.12 1.45
C ASP A 214 3.23 -21.68 0.02
N ASN A 215 4.31 -22.36 -0.33
CA ASN A 215 4.49 -23.00 -1.63
C ASN A 215 4.03 -24.47 -1.67
N ASN A 216 3.53 -25.02 -0.56
CA ASN A 216 3.27 -26.43 -0.36
C ASN A 216 1.77 -26.81 -0.41
N ILE A 217 1.02 -26.36 -1.43
CA ILE A 217 -0.43 -26.62 -1.54
C ILE A 217 -0.71 -27.87 -2.38
N THR A 218 -1.60 -28.74 -1.91
CA THR A 218 -1.96 -29.96 -2.65
C THR A 218 -2.90 -29.62 -3.80
N PRO A 219 -2.59 -30.00 -5.05
CA PRO A 219 -3.50 -29.79 -6.16
C PRO A 219 -4.83 -30.52 -5.94
N PRO A 220 -5.98 -29.91 -6.28
CA PRO A 220 -7.30 -30.52 -6.08
C PRO A 220 -7.58 -31.71 -7.02
N ASP A 221 -6.66 -32.01 -7.96
CA ASP A 221 -6.83 -33.07 -8.95
C ASP A 221 -6.75 -34.50 -8.38
N GLY A 222 -6.27 -34.65 -7.13
CA GLY A 222 -6.13 -35.94 -6.46
C GLY A 222 -5.07 -36.87 -7.08
N VAL A 223 -4.30 -36.38 -8.06
CA VAL A 223 -3.27 -37.14 -8.78
C VAL A 223 -1.87 -36.68 -8.38
N HIS A 224 -1.67 -35.38 -8.18
CA HIS A 224 -0.37 -34.79 -7.86
C HIS A 224 -0.18 -34.53 -6.37
N THR A 225 -0.71 -35.41 -5.50
CA THR A 225 -0.69 -35.25 -4.05
C THR A 225 0.72 -35.34 -3.44
N SER A 226 1.71 -35.85 -4.19
CA SER A 226 3.12 -35.90 -3.79
C SER A 226 3.98 -34.79 -4.39
N GLU A 227 3.40 -33.92 -5.22
CA GLU A 227 4.05 -32.77 -5.84
C GLU A 227 3.30 -31.48 -5.48
N PRO A 228 3.25 -31.12 -4.19
CA PRO A 228 2.59 -29.90 -3.76
C PRO A 228 3.26 -28.68 -4.40
N GLN A 229 2.43 -27.72 -4.80
CA GLN A 229 2.83 -26.51 -5.50
C GLN A 229 2.07 -25.32 -4.95
N TRP A 230 2.60 -24.12 -5.12
CA TRP A 230 1.86 -22.92 -4.79
C TRP A 230 0.57 -22.83 -5.62
N ARG A 231 -0.55 -22.52 -4.95
CA ARG A 231 -1.82 -22.19 -5.59
C ARG A 231 -2.17 -20.74 -5.28
N GLY A 232 -2.42 -19.96 -6.33
CA GLY A 232 -2.65 -18.51 -6.25
C GLY A 232 -3.75 -18.02 -7.17
N ASP A 233 -4.85 -18.78 -7.28
CA ASP A 233 -5.98 -18.46 -8.17
C ASP A 233 -6.68 -17.15 -7.78
N TRP A 234 -6.45 -16.62 -6.58
CA TRP A 234 -6.88 -15.28 -6.14
C TRP A 234 -6.14 -14.13 -6.87
N LEU A 235 -5.01 -14.44 -7.52
CA LEU A 235 -4.31 -13.57 -8.47
C LEU A 235 -4.71 -13.93 -9.92
N PRO A 236 -4.60 -12.98 -10.88
CA PRO A 236 -4.86 -13.26 -12.29
C PRO A 236 -3.71 -14.04 -12.96
N VAL A 237 -3.27 -15.16 -12.37
CA VAL A 237 -2.06 -15.93 -12.76
C VAL A 237 -2.08 -16.43 -14.21
N ASN A 238 -3.27 -16.67 -14.77
CA ASN A 238 -3.45 -17.05 -16.17
C ASN A 238 -3.05 -15.95 -17.16
N ARG A 239 -3.06 -14.69 -16.73
CA ARG A 239 -2.63 -13.52 -17.53
C ARG A 239 -1.29 -12.98 -17.09
N HIS A 240 -1.03 -13.06 -15.79
CA HIS A 240 0.17 -12.56 -15.15
C HIS A 240 0.84 -13.66 -14.34
N PRO A 241 1.57 -14.58 -14.99
CA PRO A 241 2.16 -15.73 -14.32
C PRO A 241 3.14 -15.30 -13.23
N ILE A 242 2.99 -15.90 -12.07
CA ILE A 242 3.86 -15.77 -10.90
C ILE A 242 3.73 -17.06 -10.11
N ARG A 243 4.71 -17.38 -9.27
CA ARG A 243 4.61 -18.48 -8.32
C ARG A 243 5.35 -18.17 -7.04
N VAL A 244 5.03 -18.87 -5.97
CA VAL A 244 5.79 -18.83 -4.73
C VAL A 244 6.69 -20.06 -4.64
N ILE A 245 7.88 -19.89 -4.10
CA ILE A 245 8.85 -20.98 -3.91
C ILE A 245 9.35 -21.03 -2.48
N ASN A 246 9.65 -22.26 -2.04
CA ASN A 246 10.28 -22.48 -0.75
C ASN A 246 11.61 -21.74 -0.67
N SER A 247 11.77 -20.91 0.37
CA SER A 247 13.04 -20.24 0.62
C SER A 247 13.26 -19.88 2.07
N ASN A 248 14.53 -19.87 2.48
CA ASN A 248 14.91 -19.33 3.78
C ASN A 248 14.99 -17.79 3.77
N ASP A 249 15.05 -17.25 4.97
CA ASP A 249 15.38 -15.85 5.28
C ASP A 249 16.58 -15.34 4.47
N CYS A 250 16.52 -14.07 4.06
CA CYS A 250 17.59 -13.43 3.31
C CYS A 250 17.59 -11.91 3.48
N ASN A 251 18.76 -11.31 3.23
CA ASN A 251 18.87 -9.87 3.09
C ASN A 251 18.09 -9.36 1.87
N VAL A 252 17.64 -8.11 1.98
CA VAL A 252 16.72 -7.49 1.04
C VAL A 252 17.33 -6.22 0.43
N ASN A 253 17.34 -6.16 -0.89
CA ASN A 253 17.66 -4.95 -1.66
C ASN A 253 16.37 -4.24 -2.08
N VAL A 254 16.16 -3.01 -1.59
CA VAL A 254 15.04 -2.17 -2.03
C VAL A 254 15.33 -1.59 -3.41
N THR A 255 14.39 -1.75 -4.35
CA THR A 255 14.55 -1.21 -5.71
C THR A 255 14.21 0.28 -5.78
N ASP A 256 14.57 0.96 -6.87
CA ASP A 256 14.15 2.35 -7.11
C ASP A 256 12.63 2.53 -7.08
N ASP A 257 11.89 1.54 -7.57
CA ASP A 257 10.43 1.55 -7.52
C ASP A 257 9.91 1.33 -6.08
N GLY A 258 10.59 0.49 -5.29
CA GLY A 258 10.34 0.35 -3.85
C GLY A 258 10.55 1.64 -3.08
N GLN A 259 11.66 2.35 -3.32
CA GLN A 259 11.95 3.65 -2.67
C GLN A 259 10.85 4.68 -2.93
N LYS A 260 10.32 4.74 -4.16
CA LYS A 260 9.24 5.66 -4.54
C LYS A 260 7.93 5.43 -3.79
N THR A 261 7.69 4.21 -3.29
CA THR A 261 6.47 3.92 -2.51
C THR A 261 6.47 4.59 -1.14
N GLY A 262 7.65 4.77 -0.54
CA GLY A 262 7.83 5.10 0.86
C GLY A 262 7.57 3.94 1.83
N MET A 263 7.23 2.74 1.36
CA MET A 263 6.96 1.57 2.22
C MET A 263 8.16 1.18 3.10
N PHE A 264 9.39 1.57 2.72
CA PHE A 264 10.61 1.28 3.47
C PHE A 264 11.11 2.45 4.32
N THR A 265 10.48 3.61 4.22
CA THR A 265 10.99 4.85 4.82
C THR A 265 9.93 5.71 5.52
N TRP A 266 8.64 5.47 5.28
CA TRP A 266 7.56 6.31 5.79
C TRP A 266 6.31 5.52 6.23
N PRO A 267 5.76 5.83 7.42
CA PRO A 267 6.22 6.84 8.39
C PRO A 267 7.50 6.48 9.17
N HIS A 268 7.95 5.23 9.09
CA HIS A 268 9.13 4.76 9.82
C HIS A 268 10.25 4.38 8.87
N LYS A 269 11.48 4.82 9.16
CA LYS A 269 12.66 4.29 8.48
C LYS A 269 12.88 2.84 8.91
N ILE A 270 12.90 1.93 7.94
CA ILE A 270 13.10 0.51 8.17
C ILE A 270 14.56 0.15 7.90
N ASN A 271 15.16 -0.61 8.81
CA ASN A 271 16.37 -1.36 8.49
C ASN A 271 15.95 -2.68 7.83
N VAL A 272 15.98 -2.75 6.51
CA VAL A 272 15.49 -3.91 5.76
C VAL A 272 16.29 -5.18 6.04
N ASP A 273 17.56 -5.05 6.44
CA ASP A 273 18.42 -6.18 6.81
C ASP A 273 18.01 -6.85 8.13
N THR A 274 17.10 -6.23 8.89
CA THR A 274 16.54 -6.84 10.09
C THR A 274 15.27 -7.61 9.82
N LEU A 275 14.58 -7.33 8.70
CA LEU A 275 13.35 -8.02 8.36
C LEU A 275 13.64 -9.50 8.15
N ILE A 276 12.71 -10.32 8.61
CA ILE A 276 12.81 -11.76 8.45
C ILE A 276 11.85 -12.16 7.34
N THR A 277 12.38 -12.83 6.32
CA THR A 277 11.62 -13.25 5.14
C THR A 277 11.34 -14.74 5.15
N ASP A 278 10.32 -15.13 4.37
CA ASP A 278 9.95 -16.51 4.12
C ASP A 278 9.95 -16.78 2.61
N ASP A 279 9.26 -17.85 2.21
CA ASP A 279 8.81 -18.13 0.85
C ASP A 279 8.42 -16.87 0.05
N HIS A 280 9.00 -16.78 -1.15
CA HIS A 280 8.98 -15.56 -1.97
C HIS A 280 8.47 -15.81 -3.39
N TRP A 281 8.24 -14.72 -4.12
CA TRP A 281 7.66 -14.78 -5.46
C TRP A 281 8.73 -14.81 -6.56
N VAL A 282 8.49 -15.68 -7.54
CA VAL A 282 9.27 -15.80 -8.77
C VAL A 282 8.36 -15.55 -9.97
N THR A 283 8.76 -14.62 -10.82
CA THR A 283 8.08 -14.30 -12.09
C THR A 283 9.04 -13.67 -13.08
N ASP A 284 8.83 -14.00 -14.35
CA ASP A 284 9.45 -13.33 -15.51
C ASP A 284 8.49 -12.31 -16.17
N ASP A 285 7.25 -12.19 -15.68
CA ASP A 285 6.27 -11.24 -16.21
C ASP A 285 6.61 -9.81 -15.74
N ARG A 286 6.88 -8.95 -16.71
CA ARG A 286 7.24 -7.54 -16.53
C ARG A 286 6.08 -6.66 -16.07
N SER A 287 4.85 -7.18 -16.03
CA SER A 287 3.71 -6.50 -15.43
C SER A 287 3.88 -6.31 -13.92
N TYR A 288 4.62 -7.20 -13.26
CA TYR A 288 4.97 -7.07 -11.85
C TYR A 288 6.12 -6.08 -11.68
N ARG A 289 5.89 -5.06 -10.86
CA ARG A 289 6.95 -4.19 -10.35
C ARG A 289 7.59 -4.86 -9.15
N LYS A 290 8.89 -5.14 -9.22
CA LYS A 290 9.66 -5.59 -8.05
C LYS A 290 9.93 -4.39 -7.15
N LEU A 291 9.36 -4.36 -5.95
CA LEU A 291 9.58 -3.28 -4.97
C LEU A 291 10.82 -3.55 -4.12
N ALA A 292 11.12 -4.83 -3.91
CA ALA A 292 12.34 -5.28 -3.27
C ALA A 292 12.73 -6.65 -3.81
N THR A 293 14.02 -6.95 -3.80
CA THR A 293 14.58 -8.21 -4.27
C THR A 293 15.46 -8.85 -3.22
N ARG A 294 15.56 -10.18 -3.26
CA ARG A 294 16.53 -10.90 -2.45
C ARG A 294 17.96 -10.56 -2.88
N GLU A 295 18.89 -10.49 -1.92
CA GLU A 295 20.31 -10.24 -2.22
C GLU A 295 21.00 -11.45 -2.87
N ASP A 296 20.55 -12.67 -2.55
CA ASP A 296 21.20 -13.93 -2.97
C ASP A 296 20.97 -14.28 -4.46
N ASN A 297 19.78 -14.03 -4.99
CA ASN A 297 19.39 -14.45 -6.34
C ASN A 297 18.68 -13.38 -7.18
N GLY A 298 18.30 -12.23 -6.59
CA GLY A 298 17.58 -11.17 -7.29
C GLY A 298 16.09 -11.43 -7.55
N ASP A 299 15.53 -12.51 -7.00
CA ASP A 299 14.10 -12.80 -7.06
C ASP A 299 13.32 -11.82 -6.19
N ALA A 300 12.01 -11.72 -6.44
CA ALA A 300 11.20 -10.71 -5.79
C ALA A 300 10.82 -11.15 -4.38
N VAL A 301 11.26 -10.37 -3.38
CA VAL A 301 10.73 -10.47 -2.02
C VAL A 301 9.47 -9.60 -1.86
N SER A 302 9.32 -8.60 -2.73
CA SER A 302 8.12 -7.76 -2.78
C SER A 302 7.75 -7.37 -4.20
N VAL A 303 6.46 -7.49 -4.50
CA VAL A 303 5.89 -7.19 -5.81
C VAL A 303 4.69 -6.27 -5.71
N GLN A 304 4.43 -5.55 -6.79
CA GLN A 304 3.15 -4.90 -7.07
C GLN A 304 2.67 -5.30 -8.47
N LEU A 305 1.38 -5.61 -8.58
CA LEU A 305 0.68 -5.77 -9.85
C LEU A 305 -0.54 -4.85 -9.87
N GLN A 306 -0.67 -4.03 -10.92
CA GLN A 306 -1.92 -3.35 -11.21
C GLN A 306 -2.88 -4.31 -11.89
N TRP A 307 -4.11 -4.41 -11.40
CA TRP A 307 -5.15 -5.23 -12.01
C TRP A 307 -6.46 -4.46 -12.09
N GLY A 308 -6.91 -4.20 -13.31
CA GLY A 308 -7.99 -3.23 -13.55
C GLY A 308 -7.63 -1.87 -12.94
N GLU A 309 -8.47 -1.37 -12.06
CA GLU A 309 -8.25 -0.08 -11.39
C GLU A 309 -7.50 -0.21 -10.07
N GLY A 310 -7.32 -1.42 -9.51
CA GLY A 310 -6.72 -1.64 -8.19
C GLY A 310 -5.34 -2.28 -8.26
N TYR A 311 -4.85 -2.72 -7.10
CA TYR A 311 -3.51 -3.26 -6.95
C TYR A 311 -3.44 -4.50 -6.06
N TYR A 312 -2.62 -5.45 -6.47
CA TYR A 312 -2.02 -6.43 -5.58
C TYR A 312 -0.64 -5.92 -5.15
N VAL A 313 -0.35 -6.04 -3.86
CA VAL A 313 0.95 -5.74 -3.27
C VAL A 313 1.32 -6.91 -2.36
N ALA A 314 2.56 -7.36 -2.41
CA ALA A 314 3.01 -8.44 -1.56
C ALA A 314 4.41 -8.17 -1.02
N PHE A 315 4.71 -8.71 0.16
CA PHE A 315 6.06 -8.79 0.71
C PHE A 315 6.18 -10.12 1.45
N ALA A 316 7.30 -10.82 1.29
CA ALA A 316 7.52 -12.17 1.86
C ALA A 316 7.88 -12.07 3.36
N VAL A 317 7.13 -11.29 4.12
CA VAL A 317 7.41 -11.03 5.53
C VAL A 317 6.91 -12.22 6.34
N ASP A 318 7.80 -12.74 7.17
CA ASP A 318 7.48 -13.77 8.12
C ASP A 318 6.99 -13.13 9.43
N THR A 319 5.79 -13.49 9.85
CA THR A 319 5.18 -13.00 11.10
C THR A 319 4.70 -14.14 11.98
N ARG A 320 5.17 -15.37 11.75
CA ARG A 320 4.69 -16.61 12.40
C ARG A 320 4.87 -16.69 13.91
N ASP A 321 5.57 -15.71 14.50
CA ASP A 321 5.72 -15.58 15.93
C ASP A 321 5.84 -14.11 16.35
N ALA A 322 5.75 -13.89 17.67
CA ALA A 322 5.77 -12.55 18.25
C ALA A 322 7.10 -11.80 18.04
N HIS A 323 8.22 -12.51 17.98
CA HIS A 323 9.53 -11.89 17.75
C HIS A 323 9.62 -11.36 16.31
N ARG A 324 9.28 -12.20 15.33
CA ARG A 324 9.27 -11.82 13.91
C ARG A 324 8.27 -10.70 13.64
N THR A 325 7.08 -10.78 14.22
CA THR A 325 6.07 -9.72 14.12
C THR A 325 6.57 -8.39 14.71
N THR A 326 7.27 -8.43 15.84
CA THR A 326 7.83 -7.21 16.46
C THR A 326 8.82 -6.52 15.53
N ILE A 327 9.65 -7.29 14.82
CA ILE A 327 10.59 -6.77 13.84
C ILE A 327 9.87 -6.24 12.60
N ALA A 328 8.84 -6.94 12.13
CA ALA A 328 8.04 -6.56 10.97
C ALA A 328 7.12 -5.35 11.20
N LYS A 329 6.84 -4.99 12.46
CA LYS A 329 5.86 -3.94 12.80
C LYS A 329 6.04 -2.62 12.03
N PRO A 330 7.24 -2.03 11.91
CA PRO A 330 7.43 -0.83 11.10
C PRO A 330 7.08 -1.02 9.61
N LEU A 331 7.34 -2.22 9.05
CA LEU A 331 6.94 -2.55 7.68
C LEU A 331 5.42 -2.64 7.56
N ILE A 332 4.75 -3.27 8.51
CA ILE A 332 3.28 -3.39 8.53
C ILE A 332 2.64 -1.99 8.57
N GLU A 333 3.15 -1.10 9.42
CA GLU A 333 2.69 0.29 9.53
C GLU A 333 2.89 1.07 8.23
N ASN A 334 4.10 1.02 7.66
CA ASN A 334 4.41 1.69 6.40
C ASN A 334 3.61 1.12 5.21
N ALA A 335 3.47 -0.21 5.13
CA ALA A 335 2.69 -0.88 4.11
C ALA A 335 1.22 -0.46 4.21
N LEU A 336 0.64 -0.43 5.42
CA LEU A 336 -0.73 0.03 5.61
C LEU A 336 -0.94 1.47 5.08
N CYS A 337 0.00 2.38 5.36
CA CYS A 337 -0.06 3.74 4.81
C CYS A 337 0.12 3.78 3.29
N TYR A 338 0.99 2.94 2.73
CA TYR A 338 1.15 2.83 1.27
C TYR A 338 -0.12 2.32 0.58
N LEU A 339 -0.74 1.27 1.13
CA LEU A 339 -1.98 0.71 0.62
C LEU A 339 -3.13 1.70 0.75
N ALA A 340 -3.19 2.49 1.83
CA ALA A 340 -4.17 3.56 1.97
C ALA A 340 -4.00 4.63 0.88
N ASN A 341 -2.77 5.00 0.52
CA ASN A 341 -2.52 5.93 -0.58
C ASN A 341 -2.94 5.37 -1.95
N LEU A 342 -2.74 4.07 -2.19
CA LEU A 342 -3.27 3.40 -3.39
C LEU A 342 -4.80 3.36 -3.37
N ALA A 343 -5.40 2.88 -2.28
CA ALA A 343 -6.84 2.77 -2.12
C ALA A 343 -7.52 4.13 -2.20
N TRP A 344 -6.90 5.19 -1.70
CA TRP A 344 -7.41 6.55 -1.85
C TRP A 344 -7.58 6.93 -3.32
N GLN A 345 -6.68 6.46 -4.20
CA GLN A 345 -6.70 6.72 -5.65
C GLN A 345 -7.67 5.80 -6.40
N THR A 346 -7.88 4.58 -5.91
CA THR A 346 -8.50 3.52 -6.71
C THR A 346 -9.85 3.06 -6.17
N SER A 347 -10.04 3.07 -4.86
CA SER A 347 -11.22 2.48 -4.22
C SER A 347 -12.50 3.21 -4.63
N PRO A 348 -13.56 2.48 -5.01
CA PRO A 348 -14.90 3.05 -5.26
C PRO A 348 -15.47 3.82 -4.06
N ARG A 349 -15.04 3.50 -2.84
CA ARG A 349 -15.53 4.10 -1.60
C ARG A 349 -14.90 5.45 -1.31
N GLN A 350 -13.72 5.71 -1.90
CA GLN A 350 -12.97 6.92 -1.66
C GLN A 350 -13.48 8.08 -2.55
N PRO A 351 -13.23 9.35 -2.16
CA PRO A 351 -13.92 10.52 -2.72
C PRO A 351 -13.86 10.68 -4.24
N LEU A 352 -12.86 10.08 -4.90
CA LEU A 352 -12.70 10.07 -6.36
C LEU A 352 -13.86 9.41 -7.11
N LYS A 353 -14.37 8.31 -6.57
CA LYS A 353 -15.39 7.48 -7.22
C LYS A 353 -16.74 7.58 -6.50
N GLY A 354 -16.74 7.93 -5.22
CA GLY A 354 -17.96 8.08 -4.40
C GLY A 354 -18.80 9.34 -4.67
N ARG A 355 -18.29 10.32 -5.44
CA ARG A 355 -19.01 11.60 -5.69
C ARG A 355 -19.61 11.78 -7.08
N TYR A 356 -19.30 10.92 -8.04
CA TYR A 356 -19.90 10.97 -9.38
C TYR A 356 -20.96 9.88 -9.64
N ARG A 357 -21.25 9.00 -8.67
CA ARG A 357 -22.30 7.96 -8.80
C ARG A 357 -23.48 8.05 -7.82
N THR A 358 -23.51 9.04 -6.94
CA THR A 358 -24.68 9.31 -6.07
C THR A 358 -25.63 10.37 -6.64
N ALA A 359 -25.41 10.81 -7.88
CA ALA A 359 -26.35 11.62 -8.65
C ALA A 359 -26.59 10.97 -10.02
N LEU A 360 -27.13 9.75 -10.00
CA LEU A 360 -27.96 9.11 -11.01
C LEU A 360 -28.24 7.71 -10.45
N SER A 361 -29.18 7.64 -9.53
CA SER A 361 -29.89 6.40 -9.24
C SER A 361 -30.52 5.91 -10.54
N ASP A 362 -30.43 4.61 -10.78
CA ASP A 362 -30.99 3.86 -11.92
C ASP A 362 -32.54 3.87 -11.98
N GLU A 363 -33.21 4.94 -11.54
CA GLU A 363 -34.68 5.08 -11.52
C GLU A 363 -35.25 6.14 -12.48
N GLU A 364 -34.43 6.90 -13.22
CA GLU A 364 -34.91 7.93 -14.16
C GLU A 364 -34.58 7.67 -15.65
N ILE A 365 -34.21 6.43 -16.03
CA ILE A 365 -34.02 6.06 -17.45
C ILE A 365 -35.27 5.37 -18.05
N PHE A 366 -36.28 5.04 -17.25
CA PHE A 366 -37.56 4.57 -17.75
C PHE A 366 -38.74 5.17 -16.99
N ARG A 367 -38.94 6.49 -17.11
CA ARG A 367 -40.27 7.13 -17.06
C ARG A 367 -40.34 8.35 -17.97
#